data_AF-A0A0C1JRB0-F1
#
_entry.id   AF-A0A0C1JRB0-F1
#
_cell.length_a   1.000
_cell.length_b   1.000
_cell.length_c   1.000
_cell.angle_alpha   90.00
_cell.angle_beta   90.00
_cell.angle_gamma   90.00
#
_symmetry.space_group_name_H-M   'P 1'
#
loop_
_entity.id
_entity.type
_entity.pdbx_description
1 polymer ?
#
loop_
_entity_poly.entity_id
_entity_poly.type
_entity_poly.pdbx_seq_one_letter_code
_entity_poly.pdbx_strand_id
1 'polypeptide(L)' 'MIRNIVQTKIFEEEIARLIKKRKLKKEDFEDFKKSLAENPEQGDVIIGTGGIRKARLKSSSKGKKGGFRVCYLN' A
#
# COMPACT_ATOMS: atom_id res chain seq x y z
N MET A 1 12.42 11.29 -11.51
CA MET A 1 11.87 12.24 -10.52
C MET A 1 11.73 11.49 -9.20
N ILE A 2 12.28 12.01 -8.11
CA ILE A 2 12.16 11.37 -6.79
C ILE A 2 10.79 11.73 -6.23
N ARG A 3 9.92 10.74 -5.97
CA ARG A 3 8.63 10.95 -5.31
C ARG A 3 8.76 10.58 -3.83
N ASN A 4 8.30 11.46 -2.96
CA ASN A 4 8.30 11.21 -1.52
C ASN A 4 6.96 10.59 -1.11
N ILE A 5 6.98 9.44 -0.42
CA ILE A 5 5.79 8.79 0.12
C ILE A 5 5.72 9.10 1.61
N VAL A 6 4.68 9.81 2.02
CA VAL A 6 4.39 10.09 3.43
C VAL A 6 3.29 9.16 3.90
N GLN A 7 3.50 8.51 5.04
CA GLN A 7 2.52 7.62 5.65
C GLN A 7 1.85 8.33 6.82
N THR A 8 0.56 8.06 7.03
CA THR A 8 -0.11 8.49 8.26
C THR A 8 0.30 7.58 9.42
N LYS A 9 0.30 8.11 10.64
CA LYS A 9 0.66 7.34 11.84
C LYS A 9 -0.14 6.04 11.99
N ILE A 10 -1.46 6.12 11.79
CA ILE A 10 -2.36 4.95 11.86
C ILE A 10 -1.96 3.89 10.82
N PHE A 11 -1.56 4.32 9.62
CA PHE A 11 -1.12 3.40 8.58
C PHE A 11 0.22 2.73 8.93
N GLU A 12 1.19 3.50 9.43
CA GLU A 12 2.50 2.96 9.86
C GLU A 12 2.35 1.92 10.97
N GLU A 13 1.53 2.21 11.98
CA GLU A 13 1.22 1.30 13.08
C GLU A 13 0.57 0.00 12.58
N GLU A 14 -0.35 0.11 11.62
CA GLU A 14 -1.02 -1.05 11.03
C GLU A 14 -0.06 -1.92 10.21
N ILE A 15 0.82 -1.31 9.39
CA ILE A 15 1.87 -2.05 8.67
C ILE A 15 2.79 -2.79 9.64
N ALA A 16 3.27 -2.11 10.70
CA ALA A 16 4.12 -2.73 11.72
C ALA A 16 3.41 -3.92 12.40
N ARG A 17 2.12 -3.77 12.71
CA ARG A 17 1.29 -4.84 13.29
C ARG A 17 1.14 -6.03 12.34
N LEU A 18 0.90 -5.80 11.05
CA LEU A 18 0.75 -6.86 10.05
C LEU A 18 2.06 -7.63 9.84
N ILE A 19 3.20 -6.93 9.85
CA ILE A 19 4.53 -7.54 9.78
C ILE A 19 4.79 -8.39 11.03
N LYS A 20 4.53 -7.86 12.23
CA LYS A 20 4.70 -8.60 13.50
C LYS A 20 3.86 -9.89 13.53
N LYS A 21 2.63 -9.84 13.00
CA LYS A 21 1.74 -11.00 12.86
C LYS A 21 2.08 -11.92 11.69
N ARG A 22 3.20 -11.68 10.99
CA ARG A 22 3.64 -12.42 9.79
C ARG A 22 2.58 -12.48 8.69
N LYS A 23 1.69 -11.49 8.61
CA LYS A 23 0.65 -11.40 7.56
C LYS A 23 1.11 -10.57 6.34
N LEU A 24 2.15 -9.77 6.51
CA LEU A 24 2.80 -8.97 5.48
C LEU A 24 4.32 -9.13 5.65
N LYS A 25 5.06 -9.29 4.54
CA LYS A 25 6.53 -9.26 4.58
C LYS A 25 7.00 -7.83 4.39
N LYS A 26 8.13 -7.47 5.02
CA LYS A 26 8.70 -6.13 4.90
C LYS A 26 9.09 -5.84 3.46
N GLU A 27 9.66 -6.82 2.77
CA GLU A 27 10.12 -6.72 1.38
C GLU A 27 8.95 -6.48 0.43
N ASP A 28 7.82 -7.21 0.59
CA ASP A 28 6.61 -7.01 -0.22
C ASP A 28 6.04 -5.58 -0.05
N PHE A 29 6.20 -4.97 1.14
CA PHE A 29 5.78 -3.60 1.39
C PHE A 29 6.74 -2.57 0.79
N GLU A 30 8.06 -2.80 0.86
CA GLU A 30 9.06 -1.95 0.18
C GLU A 30 8.89 -1.99 -1.35
N ASP A 31 8.64 -3.16 -1.93
CA ASP A 31 8.38 -3.31 -3.36
C ASP A 31 7.09 -2.59 -3.77
N PHE A 32 6.06 -2.64 -2.93
CA PHE A 32 4.84 -1.86 -3.13
C PHE A 32 5.12 -0.35 -3.13
N LYS A 33 5.90 0.17 -2.18
CA LYS A 33 6.28 1.60 -2.15
C LYS A 33 7.05 2.01 -3.41
N LYS A 34 7.99 1.19 -3.88
CA LYS A 34 8.73 1.47 -5.14
C LYS A 34 7.79 1.51 -6.34
N SER A 35 6.95 0.49 -6.49
CA SER A 35 5.90 0.45 -7.53
C SER A 35 5.03 1.71 -7.47
N LEU A 36 4.62 2.13 -6.27
CA LEU A 36 3.78 3.31 -6.06
C LEU A 36 4.50 4.61 -6.43
N ALA A 37 5.77 4.73 -6.06
CA ALA A 37 6.60 5.86 -6.43
C ALA A 37 6.86 5.93 -7.94
N GLU A 38 6.92 4.81 -8.66
CA GLU A 38 7.08 4.76 -10.11
C GLU A 38 5.78 5.13 -10.83
N ASN A 39 4.67 4.48 -10.44
CA ASN A 39 3.33 4.71 -10.99
C ASN A 39 2.31 5.01 -9.89
N PRO A 40 2.12 6.30 -9.54
CA PRO A 40 1.13 6.70 -8.56
C PRO A 40 -0.33 6.50 -9.03
N GLU A 41 -0.57 6.30 -10.32
CA GLU A 41 -1.92 6.08 -10.86
C GLU A 41 -2.34 4.61 -10.86
N GLN A 42 -1.49 3.69 -10.38
CA GLN A 42 -1.76 2.24 -10.43
C GLN A 42 -2.99 1.78 -9.63
N GLY A 43 -3.48 2.61 -8.71
CA GLY A 43 -4.68 2.36 -7.93
C GLY A 43 -5.92 2.95 -8.59
N ASP A 44 -7.02 2.21 -8.50
CA ASP A 44 -8.33 2.66 -8.99
C ASP A 44 -8.81 3.84 -8.14
N VAL A 45 -9.31 4.90 -8.78
CA VAL A 45 -9.95 6.02 -8.09
C VAL A 45 -11.22 5.53 -7.41
N ILE A 46 -11.37 5.85 -6.12
CA ILE A 46 -12.63 5.65 -5.41
C ILE A 46 -13.51 6.88 -5.69
N ILE A 47 -14.61 6.67 -6.42
CA ILE A 47 -15.51 7.76 -6.80
C ILE A 47 -16.14 8.37 -5.53
N GLY A 48 -16.27 9.70 -5.50
CA GLY A 48 -16.90 10.43 -4.40
C GLY A 48 -15.99 10.72 -3.20
N THR A 49 -14.71 10.34 -3.24
CA THR A 49 -13.77 10.56 -2.14
C THR A 49 -12.74 11.68 -2.41
N GLY A 50 -12.98 12.52 -3.41
CA GLY A 50 -12.07 13.62 -3.76
C GLY A 50 -10.68 13.17 -4.26
N GLY A 51 -10.57 11.98 -4.86
CA GLY A 51 -9.34 11.53 -5.52
C GLY A 51 -8.55 10.42 -4.82
N ILE A 52 -9.03 9.88 -3.69
CA ILE A 52 -8.41 8.70 -3.07
C ILE A 52 -8.35 7.54 -4.08
N ARG A 53 -7.19 6.88 -4.13
CA ARG A 53 -6.93 5.70 -4.95
C ARG A 53 -6.76 4.45 -4.10
N LYS A 54 -7.10 3.29 -4.65
CA LYS A 54 -7.05 1.98 -3.99
C LYS A 54 -6.17 1.02 -4.77
N ALA A 55 -5.02 0.66 -4.21
CA ALA A 55 -4.10 -0.32 -4.80
C ALA A 55 -4.06 -1.62 -3.98
N ARG A 56 -3.69 -2.73 -4.65
CA ARG A 56 -3.54 -4.04 -3.99
C ARG A 56 -2.11 -4.23 -3.50
N LEU A 57 -1.99 -4.60 -2.22
CA LEU A 57 -0.73 -5.02 -1.58
C LEU A 57 -0.76 -6.53 -1.36
N LYS A 58 0.32 -7.23 -1.72
CA LYS A 58 0.44 -8.68 -1.54
C LYS A 58 0.53 -9.04 -0.04
N SER A 59 -0.07 -10.16 0.38
CA SER A 59 0.12 -10.69 1.74
C SER A 59 1.25 -11.73 1.78
N SER A 60 1.74 -12.05 2.97
CA SER A 60 2.83 -13.01 3.16
C SER A 60 2.45 -14.45 2.78
N SER A 61 1.18 -14.82 2.97
CA SER A 61 0.67 -16.19 2.84
C SER A 61 -0.22 -16.42 1.62
N LYS A 62 -0.67 -15.36 0.95
CA LYS A 62 -1.50 -15.44 -0.26
C LYS A 62 -1.02 -14.44 -1.31
N GLY A 63 -1.24 -14.74 -2.59
CA GLY A 63 -0.96 -13.79 -3.69
C GLY A 63 -1.81 -12.52 -3.60
N LYS A 64 -1.63 -11.57 -4.55
CA LYS A 64 -2.31 -10.25 -4.57
C LYS A 64 -3.85 -10.31 -4.40
N LYS A 65 -4.51 -11.41 -4.81
CA LYS A 65 -5.96 -11.61 -4.65
C LYS A 65 -6.39 -11.88 -3.19
N GLY A 66 -5.53 -12.46 -2.36
CA GLY A 66 -5.74 -12.68 -0.92
C GLY A 66 -4.95 -11.71 -0.03
N GLY A 67 -4.52 -10.59 -0.61
CA GLY A 67 -3.71 -9.57 0.04
C GLY A 67 -4.53 -8.46 0.70
N PHE A 68 -3.88 -7.32 0.89
CA PHE A 68 -4.47 -6.11 1.47
C PHE A 68 -4.81 -5.08 0.39
N ARG A 69 -5.52 -4.04 0.79
CA ARG A 69 -5.79 -2.86 -0.05
C ARG A 69 -5.25 -1.63 0.67
N VAL A 70 -4.52 -0.81 -0.04
CA VAL A 70 -3.94 0.44 0.46
C VAL A 70 -4.69 1.60 -0.20
N CYS A 71 -5.20 2.51 0.62
CA CYS A 71 -5.78 3.77 0.16
C CYS A 71 -4.73 4.88 0.25
N TYR A 72 -4.59 5.68 -0.79
CA TYR A 72 -3.61 6.78 -0.84
C TYR A 72 -4.11 7.93 -1.71
N LEU A 73 -3.47 9.09 -1.57
CA LEU A 73 -3.66 10.26 -2.43
C LEU A 73 -2.36 10.51 -3.20
N ASN A 74 -2.49 11.11 -4.39
CA ASN A 74 -1.38 11.46 -5.26
C ASN A 74 -0.87 12.87 -4.98
#